data_AF-A0A0W8G9P6-F1
#
_entry.id   AF-A0A0W8G9P6-F1
#
_cell.length_a   1.000
_cell.length_b   1.000
_cell.length_c   1.000
_cell.angle_alpha   90.00
_cell.angle_beta   90.00
_cell.angle_gamma   90.00
#
_symmetry.space_group_name_H-M   'P 1'
#
loop_
_entity.id
_entity.type
_entity.pdbx_description
1 polymer ?
#
loop_
_entity_poly.entity_id
_entity_poly.type
_entity_poly.pdbx_seq_one_letter_code
_entity_poly.pdbx_strand_id
1 'polypeptide(L)'
;MRMTLPRLFTAWMIRAAILLCLSGLSGLPVLPALSGPGPARAAEATPGSEASALARAGLVEVTALEPSIRLDMRYATTNNFTGRAVYPSGRCFLRREAARRLVAVQAELRARGLGLVLYDCYRPFSVQKTFWEVTPDKGYVGRPVEKDGRPVSGSKHNRGMAVDAGLVDGEGRALPMPTDFDDFSARAWRTSTGGDPGALANSRLLAEVMARHGFRPIATEWWHFDAEGWKACPLLDLPLPPGP
;
A
#
# COMPACT_ATOMS: atom_id res chain seq x y z
N MET A 1 24.02 -55.26 13.04
CA MET A 1 25.31 -55.02 12.35
C MET A 1 25.09 -55.30 10.87
N ARG A 2 25.21 -54.25 10.03
CA ARG A 2 25.54 -54.23 8.58
C ARG A 2 24.77 -55.16 7.63
N MET A 3 24.41 -54.83 6.39
CA MET A 3 24.56 -53.69 5.50
C MET A 3 23.74 -54.10 4.27
N THR A 4 22.84 -53.26 3.73
CA THR A 4 22.17 -53.52 2.45
C THR A 4 22.50 -52.43 1.44
N LEU A 5 23.24 -52.89 0.43
CA LEU A 5 23.45 -52.48 -0.96
C LEU A 5 23.76 -51.02 -1.36
N PRO A 6 24.74 -50.81 -2.26
CA PRO A 6 25.06 -49.52 -2.87
C PRO A 6 24.14 -49.19 -4.05
N ARG A 7 23.84 -47.89 -4.22
CA ARG A 7 23.18 -47.32 -5.40
C ARG A 7 24.19 -47.21 -6.55
N LEU A 8 23.89 -47.88 -7.66
CA LEU A 8 24.56 -47.71 -8.95
C LEU A 8 24.14 -46.36 -9.57
N PHE A 9 25.10 -45.45 -9.77
CA PHE A 9 24.99 -44.33 -10.69
C PHE A 9 25.75 -44.70 -11.96
N THR A 10 25.05 -44.82 -13.08
CA THR A 10 25.65 -44.80 -14.41
C THR A 10 24.73 -44.12 -15.40
N ALA A 11 25.36 -43.54 -16.43
CA ALA A 11 24.83 -42.96 -17.67
C ALA A 11 24.51 -41.45 -17.66
N TRP A 12 24.94 -40.64 -18.64
CA TRP A 12 25.61 -40.91 -19.92
C TRP A 12 26.33 -39.63 -20.39
N MET A 13 27.55 -39.78 -20.90
CA MET A 13 28.26 -38.75 -21.66
C MET A 13 27.73 -38.73 -23.09
N ILE A 14 27.45 -37.55 -23.65
CA ILE A 14 27.33 -37.37 -25.09
C ILE A 14 28.46 -36.45 -25.53
N ARG A 15 29.36 -36.99 -26.36
CA ARG A 15 30.41 -36.26 -27.06
C ARG A 15 30.01 -36.07 -28.53
N ALA A 16 30.23 -34.83 -28.97
CA ALA A 16 30.79 -34.38 -30.25
C ALA A 16 30.03 -34.63 -31.58
N ALA A 17 29.84 -33.53 -32.32
CA ALA A 17 30.27 -33.44 -33.70
C ALA A 17 30.54 -31.97 -34.07
N ILE A 18 31.81 -31.66 -34.34
CA ILE A 18 32.26 -30.45 -35.06
C ILE A 18 32.23 -30.82 -36.54
N LEU A 19 31.50 -30.06 -37.36
CA LEU A 19 31.70 -30.07 -38.81
C LEU A 19 31.91 -28.63 -39.29
N LEU A 20 33.11 -28.41 -39.82
CA LEU A 20 33.58 -27.20 -40.48
C LEU A 20 32.93 -27.15 -41.88
N CYS A 21 32.30 -26.03 -42.25
CA CYS A 21 32.01 -25.72 -43.65
C CYS A 21 32.22 -24.22 -43.88
N LEU A 22 33.30 -23.89 -44.60
CA LEU A 22 33.65 -22.58 -45.11
C LEU A 22 33.07 -22.43 -46.51
N SER A 23 32.16 -21.46 -46.72
CA SER A 23 32.02 -20.71 -47.98
C SER A 23 30.84 -19.75 -47.91
N GLY A 24 31.07 -18.45 -48.17
CA GLY A 24 30.02 -17.49 -48.51
C GLY A 24 30.03 -16.20 -47.70
N LEU A 25 31.02 -15.32 -47.93
CA LEU A 25 30.86 -13.89 -47.65
C LEU A 25 29.88 -13.31 -48.68
N SER A 26 28.78 -12.69 -48.23
CA SER A 26 28.11 -11.53 -48.85
C SER A 26 26.94 -11.04 -48.00
N GLY A 27 27.10 -9.86 -47.38
CA GLY A 27 26.00 -8.96 -47.01
C GLY A 27 25.14 -9.32 -45.79
N LEU A 28 25.62 -9.07 -44.58
CA LEU A 28 24.74 -8.88 -43.42
C LEU A 28 24.29 -7.41 -43.35
N PRO A 29 22.99 -7.11 -43.17
CA PRO A 29 22.54 -5.74 -42.97
C PRO A 29 23.02 -5.26 -41.60
N VAL A 30 23.60 -4.07 -41.56
CA VAL A 30 23.90 -3.35 -40.31
C VAL A 30 22.57 -2.99 -39.67
N LEU A 31 22.17 -3.71 -38.62
CA LEU A 31 21.05 -3.30 -37.78
C LEU A 31 21.45 -2.03 -37.01
N PRO A 32 20.61 -0.98 -36.97
CA PRO A 32 20.90 0.19 -36.17
C PRO A 32 20.92 -0.22 -34.70
N ALA A 33 21.94 0.23 -33.97
CA ALA A 33 22.02 0.06 -32.53
C ALA A 33 20.77 0.69 -31.89
N LEU A 34 19.86 -0.15 -31.38
CA LEU A 34 18.77 0.31 -30.53
C LEU A 34 19.40 0.91 -29.28
N SER A 35 19.42 2.24 -29.23
CA SER A 35 19.71 2.97 -28.02
C SER A 35 18.69 2.55 -26.98
N GLY A 36 19.11 1.76 -25.99
CA GLY A 36 18.25 1.37 -24.88
C GLY A 36 17.72 2.62 -24.18
N PRO A 37 16.53 2.55 -23.55
CA PRO A 37 16.04 3.65 -22.76
C PRO A 37 17.06 3.93 -21.65
N GLY A 38 17.67 5.12 -21.67
CA GLY A 38 18.49 5.59 -20.58
C GLY A 38 17.69 5.55 -19.27
N PRO A 39 18.36 5.46 -18.12
CA PRO A 39 17.67 5.41 -16.84
C PRO A 39 16.73 6.62 -16.74
N ALA A 40 15.44 6.35 -16.54
CA ALA A 40 14.44 7.37 -16.31
C ALA A 40 14.91 8.22 -15.13
N ARG A 41 15.33 9.45 -15.41
CA ARG A 41 15.76 10.42 -14.42
C ARG A 41 14.53 10.69 -13.54
N ALA A 42 14.60 10.30 -12.27
CA ALA A 42 13.59 10.66 -11.29
C ALA A 42 13.39 12.19 -11.37
N ALA A 43 12.19 12.63 -11.75
CA ALA A 43 11.90 14.05 -11.83
C ALA A 43 12.12 14.65 -10.44
N GLU A 44 13.11 15.53 -10.32
CA GLU A 44 13.33 16.30 -9.10
C GLU A 44 12.09 17.14 -8.86
N ALA A 45 11.47 16.99 -7.68
CA ALA A 45 10.25 17.69 -7.33
C ALA A 45 10.45 19.21 -7.45
N THR A 46 9.63 19.87 -8.27
CA THR A 46 9.66 21.32 -8.43
C THR A 46 9.55 22.00 -7.06
N PRO A 47 10.48 22.91 -6.70
CA PRO A 47 10.37 23.71 -5.50
C PRO A 47 9.01 24.42 -5.45
N GLY A 48 8.26 24.23 -4.35
CA GLY A 48 6.92 24.80 -4.17
C GLY A 48 5.74 23.89 -4.55
N SER A 49 5.98 22.73 -5.17
CA SER A 49 4.91 21.74 -5.44
C SER A 49 4.30 21.19 -4.14
N GLU A 50 3.07 20.67 -4.24
CA GLU A 50 2.35 19.98 -3.17
C GLU A 50 3.17 18.79 -2.64
N ALA A 51 3.79 18.01 -3.53
CA ALA A 51 4.68 16.92 -3.15
C ALA A 51 5.90 17.41 -2.34
N SER A 52 6.48 18.55 -2.72
CA SER A 52 7.57 19.19 -1.97
C SER A 52 7.11 19.69 -0.60
N ALA A 53 5.88 20.22 -0.49
CA ALA A 53 5.29 20.64 0.79
C ALA A 53 5.07 19.45 1.74
N LEU A 54 4.51 18.34 1.24
CA LEU A 54 4.35 17.11 2.01
C LEU A 54 5.71 16.55 2.46
N ALA A 55 6.73 16.56 1.59
CA ALA A 55 8.08 16.13 1.93
C ALA A 55 8.70 16.98 3.05
N ARG A 56 8.57 18.31 3.01
CA ARG A 56 9.01 19.21 4.11
C ARG A 56 8.26 18.94 5.40
N ALA A 57 6.98 18.55 5.31
CA ALA A 57 6.20 18.13 6.47
C ALA A 57 6.56 16.72 6.95
N GLY A 58 7.53 16.02 6.35
CA GLY A 58 7.99 14.70 6.77
C GLY A 58 7.16 13.53 6.22
N LEU A 59 6.28 13.78 5.25
CA LEU A 59 5.55 12.75 4.54
C LEU A 59 6.35 12.24 3.34
N VAL A 60 6.14 10.98 3.01
CA VAL A 60 6.73 10.29 1.87
C VAL A 60 5.64 9.50 1.17
N GLU A 61 5.78 9.38 -0.14
CA GLU A 61 4.91 8.50 -0.92
C GLU A 61 5.27 7.03 -0.63
N VAL A 62 4.28 6.21 -0.32
CA VAL A 62 4.51 4.81 0.10
C VAL A 62 5.11 4.00 -1.04
N THR A 63 4.63 4.17 -2.27
CA THR A 63 5.12 3.45 -3.47
C THR A 63 6.55 3.84 -3.85
N ALA A 64 7.06 4.97 -3.39
CA ALA A 64 8.48 5.32 -3.55
C ALA A 64 9.40 4.50 -2.64
N LEU A 65 8.88 3.93 -1.54
CA LEU A 65 9.62 3.05 -0.64
C LEU A 65 9.36 1.57 -0.93
N GLU A 66 8.13 1.23 -1.31
CA GLU A 66 7.70 -0.14 -1.58
C GLU A 66 6.69 -0.16 -2.75
N PRO A 67 7.17 -0.27 -4.00
CA PRO A 67 6.34 -0.23 -5.20
C PRO A 67 5.37 -1.41 -5.35
N SER A 68 5.57 -2.51 -4.61
CA SER A 68 4.70 -3.70 -4.73
C SER A 68 3.40 -3.62 -3.93
N ILE A 69 3.24 -2.61 -3.06
CA ILE A 69 1.98 -2.38 -2.36
C ILE A 69 0.92 -1.91 -3.36
N ARG A 70 -0.23 -2.59 -3.39
CA ARG A 70 -1.36 -2.20 -4.23
C ARG A 70 -2.04 -0.97 -3.65
N LEU A 71 -2.38 -0.01 -4.51
CA LEU A 71 -3.20 1.13 -4.14
C LEU A 71 -4.61 0.97 -4.72
N ASP A 72 -5.62 1.13 -3.87
CA ASP A 72 -7.04 1.24 -4.21
C ASP A 72 -7.61 2.47 -3.49
N MET A 73 -7.05 3.64 -3.79
CA MET A 73 -7.33 4.88 -3.06
C MET A 73 -8.78 5.34 -3.29
N ARG A 74 -9.71 4.86 -2.45
CA ARG A 74 -11.16 4.97 -2.65
C ARG A 74 -11.64 6.42 -2.75
N TYR A 75 -11.01 7.31 -2.00
CA TYR A 75 -11.33 8.75 -1.99
C TYR A 75 -10.84 9.52 -3.22
N ALA A 76 -10.04 8.91 -4.10
CA ALA A 76 -9.73 9.43 -5.43
C ALA A 76 -10.75 8.99 -6.50
N THR A 77 -11.79 8.25 -6.12
CA THR A 77 -12.82 7.70 -7.01
C THR A 77 -14.21 8.03 -6.47
N THR A 78 -15.29 7.63 -7.16
CA THR A 78 -16.66 7.71 -6.63
C THR A 78 -17.02 6.53 -5.73
N ASN A 79 -16.17 5.51 -5.63
CA ASN A 79 -16.41 4.30 -4.85
C ASN A 79 -16.02 4.51 -3.38
N ASN A 80 -16.74 5.38 -2.69
CA ASN A 80 -16.60 5.66 -1.27
C ASN A 80 -17.91 6.22 -0.71
N PHE A 81 -18.02 6.35 0.62
CA PHE A 81 -19.26 6.78 1.26
C PHE A 81 -19.75 8.20 0.88
N THR A 82 -18.88 9.06 0.34
CA THR A 82 -19.28 10.39 -0.16
C THR A 82 -19.89 10.36 -1.56
N GLY A 83 -19.71 9.26 -2.30
CA GLY A 83 -20.13 9.12 -3.70
C GLY A 83 -19.37 10.02 -4.68
N ARG A 84 -18.32 10.72 -4.24
CA ARG A 84 -17.54 11.69 -5.03
C ARG A 84 -16.05 11.43 -4.85
N ALA A 85 -15.26 11.76 -5.88
CA ALA A 85 -13.82 11.85 -5.74
C ALA A 85 -13.47 13.13 -4.97
N VAL A 86 -12.87 12.99 -3.80
CA VAL A 86 -12.44 14.11 -2.95
C VAL A 86 -10.92 14.29 -2.94
N TYR A 87 -10.18 13.33 -3.47
CA TYR A 87 -8.74 13.43 -3.72
C TYR A 87 -8.46 13.73 -5.19
N PRO A 88 -7.42 14.53 -5.49
CA PRO A 88 -7.02 14.81 -6.86
C PRO A 88 -6.31 13.64 -7.53
N SER A 89 -5.86 12.64 -6.77
CA SER A 89 -5.10 11.49 -7.28
C SER A 89 -5.15 10.28 -6.36
N GLY A 90 -4.90 9.10 -6.93
CA GLY A 90 -4.81 7.83 -6.19
C GLY A 90 -3.45 7.58 -5.54
N ARG A 91 -2.82 8.62 -4.97
CA ARG A 91 -1.49 8.53 -4.35
C ARG A 91 -1.59 8.40 -2.83
N CYS A 92 -0.71 7.61 -2.24
CA CYS A 92 -0.69 7.35 -0.80
C CYS A 92 0.56 7.96 -0.15
N PHE A 93 0.35 8.91 0.77
CA PHE A 93 1.41 9.53 1.56
C PHE A 93 1.27 9.20 3.03
N LEU A 94 2.38 8.92 3.70
CA LEU A 94 2.44 8.74 5.15
C LEU A 94 3.68 9.43 5.71
N ARG A 95 3.69 9.72 7.01
CA ARG A 95 4.94 10.06 7.70
C ARG A 95 5.96 8.96 7.46
N ARG A 96 7.22 9.34 7.24
CA ARG A 96 8.30 8.39 6.89
C ARG A 96 8.39 7.20 7.85
N GLU A 97 8.16 7.41 9.13
CA GLU A 97 8.16 6.33 10.13
C GLU A 97 7.02 5.33 9.93
N ALA A 98 5.78 5.78 9.66
CA ALA A 98 4.65 4.92 9.39
C ALA A 98 4.82 4.19 8.04
N ALA A 99 5.33 4.89 7.02
CA ALA A 99 5.64 4.28 5.73
C ALA A 99 6.66 3.14 5.86
N ARG A 100 7.73 3.32 6.65
CA ARG A 100 8.72 2.26 6.92
C ARG A 100 8.12 1.05 7.65
N ARG A 101 7.19 1.27 8.57
CA ARG A 101 6.44 0.17 9.22
C ARG A 101 5.62 -0.61 8.19
N LEU A 102 4.97 0.06 7.23
CA LEU A 102 4.27 -0.63 6.14
C LEU A 102 5.21 -1.45 5.23
N VAL A 103 6.43 -0.98 4.96
CA VAL A 103 7.42 -1.79 4.23
C VAL A 103 7.71 -3.10 4.97
N ALA A 104 7.84 -3.05 6.30
CA ALA A 104 8.07 -4.25 7.11
C ALA A 104 6.84 -5.19 7.12
N VAL A 105 5.63 -4.64 7.20
CA VAL A 105 4.36 -5.40 7.05
C VAL A 105 4.32 -6.09 5.68
N GLN A 106 4.58 -5.36 4.60
CA GLN A 106 4.58 -5.90 3.24
C GLN A 106 5.60 -7.03 3.10
N ALA A 107 6.81 -6.88 3.65
CA ALA A 107 7.83 -7.92 3.62
C ALA A 107 7.36 -9.21 4.34
N GLU A 108 6.70 -9.09 5.50
CA GLU A 108 6.18 -10.25 6.22
C GLU A 108 5.03 -10.94 5.46
N LEU A 109 4.11 -10.16 4.87
CA LEU A 109 3.00 -10.70 4.08
C LEU A 109 3.49 -11.41 2.83
N ARG A 110 4.51 -10.85 2.15
CA ARG A 110 5.11 -11.44 0.95
C ARG A 110 5.72 -12.81 1.23
N ALA A 111 6.32 -13.01 2.39
CA ALA A 111 6.83 -14.32 2.81
C ALA A 111 5.74 -15.40 2.93
N ARG A 112 4.46 -14.98 2.99
CA ARG A 112 3.27 -15.84 3.05
C ARG A 112 2.51 -15.91 1.72
N GLY A 113 3.06 -15.33 0.64
CA GLY A 113 2.37 -15.24 -0.65
C GLY A 113 1.23 -14.22 -0.68
N LEU A 114 1.28 -13.21 0.20
CA LEU A 114 0.27 -12.16 0.34
C LEU A 114 0.88 -10.77 0.14
N GLY A 115 0.04 -9.75 0.05
CA GLY A 115 0.45 -8.34 0.08
C GLY A 115 -0.62 -7.43 0.66
N LEU A 116 -0.30 -6.14 0.76
CA LEU A 116 -1.23 -5.09 1.14
C LEU A 116 -1.96 -4.49 -0.07
N VAL A 117 -3.22 -4.13 0.15
CA VAL A 117 -3.92 -3.08 -0.61
C VAL A 117 -4.24 -1.92 0.34
N LEU A 118 -3.98 -0.68 -0.09
CA LEU A 118 -4.26 0.52 0.71
C LEU A 118 -5.46 1.29 0.15
N TYR A 119 -6.38 1.67 1.03
CA TYR A 119 -7.61 2.41 0.70
C TYR A 119 -7.53 3.89 1.04
N ASP A 120 -6.85 4.23 2.14
CA ASP A 120 -6.56 5.61 2.54
C ASP A 120 -5.27 5.73 3.35
N CYS A 121 -4.63 6.90 3.28
CA CYS A 121 -3.38 7.24 3.93
C CYS A 121 -3.48 8.65 4.52
N TYR A 122 -2.54 9.55 4.25
CA TYR A 122 -2.69 10.95 4.62
C TYR A 122 -3.94 11.58 3.99
N ARG A 123 -4.83 12.06 4.86
CA ARG A 123 -6.04 12.79 4.51
C ARG A 123 -5.89 14.25 4.93
N PRO A 124 -5.95 15.24 4.02
CA PRO A 124 -5.98 16.65 4.41
C PRO A 124 -7.12 16.94 5.39
N PHE A 125 -6.89 17.84 6.35
CA PHE A 125 -7.90 18.19 7.34
C PHE A 125 -9.17 18.78 6.71
N SER A 126 -9.01 19.56 5.64
CA SER A 126 -10.10 20.05 4.78
C SER A 126 -11.00 18.92 4.25
N VAL A 127 -10.44 17.79 3.83
CA VAL A 127 -11.24 16.62 3.42
C VAL A 127 -11.97 15.98 4.61
N GLN A 128 -11.37 15.98 5.79
CA GLN A 128 -12.06 15.53 7.01
C GLN A 128 -13.29 16.40 7.34
N LYS A 129 -13.26 17.69 7.01
CA LYS A 129 -14.45 18.57 7.10
C LYS A 129 -15.53 18.13 6.12
N THR A 130 -15.18 17.86 4.86
CA THR A 130 -16.12 17.32 3.87
C THR A 130 -16.72 15.98 4.34
N PHE A 131 -15.93 15.10 4.93
CA PHE A 131 -16.41 13.82 5.45
C PHE A 131 -17.44 14.02 6.57
N TRP A 132 -17.16 14.95 7.48
CA TRP A 132 -18.06 15.29 8.58
C TRP A 132 -19.36 15.94 8.09
N GLU A 133 -19.32 16.74 7.02
CA GLU A 133 -20.51 17.32 6.39
C GLU A 133 -21.43 16.24 5.80
N VAL A 134 -20.85 15.19 5.21
CA VAL A 134 -21.59 14.06 4.64
C VAL A 134 -22.12 13.11 5.73
N THR A 135 -21.32 12.84 6.75
CA THR A 135 -21.67 11.90 7.84
C THR A 135 -21.23 12.47 9.19
N PRO A 136 -22.06 13.31 9.85
CA PRO A 136 -21.72 13.97 11.12
C PRO A 136 -21.91 13.05 12.33
N ASP A 137 -21.48 11.80 12.23
CA ASP A 137 -21.54 10.80 13.29
C ASP A 137 -20.13 10.49 13.82
N LYS A 138 -19.90 10.78 15.11
CA LYS A 138 -18.61 10.55 15.76
C LYS A 138 -18.23 9.08 15.90
N GLY A 139 -19.19 8.16 15.77
CA GLY A 139 -18.96 6.72 15.76
C GLY A 139 -18.23 6.24 14.52
N TYR A 140 -18.32 6.99 13.41
CA TYR A 140 -17.78 6.62 12.11
C TYR A 140 -16.78 7.64 11.55
N VAL A 141 -17.02 8.93 11.78
CA VAL A 141 -16.20 10.01 11.23
C VAL A 141 -15.65 10.86 12.37
N GLY A 142 -14.34 10.95 12.47
CA GLY A 142 -13.69 11.79 13.49
C GLY A 142 -14.09 13.27 13.34
N ARG A 143 -14.70 13.86 14.37
CA ARG A 143 -15.11 15.27 14.34
C ARG A 143 -13.90 16.20 14.13
N PRO A 144 -13.86 16.99 13.04
CA PRO A 144 -12.87 18.03 12.86
C PRO A 144 -13.20 19.20 13.80
N VAL A 145 -12.19 19.69 14.52
CA VAL A 145 -12.31 20.86 15.40
C VAL A 145 -11.20 21.83 15.07
N GLU A 146 -11.58 23.07 14.81
CA GLU A 146 -10.67 24.20 14.60
C GLU A 146 -10.78 25.20 15.76
N LYS A 147 -9.68 25.89 16.04
CA LYS A 147 -9.64 27.06 16.91
C LYS A 147 -8.78 28.12 16.23
N ASP A 148 -9.32 29.33 16.07
CA ASP A 148 -8.63 30.46 15.43
C ASP A 148 -8.08 30.10 14.02
N GLY A 149 -8.87 29.36 13.24
CA GLY A 149 -8.50 28.90 11.90
C GLY A 149 -7.46 27.77 11.87
N ARG A 150 -7.13 27.15 13.01
CA ARG A 150 -6.14 26.07 13.09
C ARG A 150 -6.77 24.75 13.57
N PRO A 151 -6.44 23.61 12.95
CA PRO A 151 -6.87 22.30 13.42
C PRO A 151 -6.35 21.99 14.84
N VAL A 152 -7.26 21.66 15.77
CA VAL A 152 -6.91 21.27 17.15
C VAL A 152 -7.31 19.84 17.49
N SER A 153 -8.31 19.28 16.78
CA SER A 153 -8.70 17.87 16.89
C SER A 153 -9.21 17.37 15.54
N GLY A 154 -8.93 16.11 15.20
CA GLY A 154 -9.29 15.50 13.92
C GLY A 154 -8.88 14.03 13.83
N SER A 155 -8.97 13.47 12.63
CA SER A 155 -8.58 12.09 12.33
C SER A 155 -7.06 11.90 12.44
N LYS A 156 -6.61 10.67 12.75
CA LYS A 156 -5.18 10.33 12.71
C LYS A 156 -4.64 10.30 11.28
N HIS A 157 -5.51 10.13 10.27
CA HIS A 157 -5.15 10.31 8.87
C HIS A 157 -4.63 11.73 8.59
N ASN A 158 -5.16 12.74 9.29
CA ASN A 158 -4.68 14.13 9.16
C ASN A 158 -3.27 14.34 9.69
N ARG A 159 -2.71 13.36 10.41
CA ARG A 159 -1.33 13.40 10.93
C ARG A 159 -0.34 12.66 10.02
N GLY A 160 -0.83 11.95 9.00
CA GLY A 160 -0.06 11.02 8.18
C GLY A 160 0.38 9.77 8.96
N MET A 161 -0.36 9.42 10.01
CA MET A 161 -0.03 8.34 10.96
C MET A 161 -1.15 7.31 11.11
N ALA A 162 -2.10 7.29 10.17
CA ALA A 162 -3.08 6.21 10.06
C ALA A 162 -3.14 5.75 8.61
N VAL A 163 -3.55 4.50 8.43
CA VAL A 163 -3.70 3.86 7.13
C VAL A 163 -4.89 2.92 7.17
N ASP A 164 -5.64 2.91 6.08
CA ASP A 164 -6.70 1.96 5.83
C ASP A 164 -6.20 0.91 4.84
N ALA A 165 -6.23 -0.36 5.24
CA ALA A 165 -5.59 -1.43 4.50
C ALA A 165 -6.44 -2.71 4.45
N GLY A 166 -6.21 -3.49 3.41
CA GLY A 166 -6.69 -4.86 3.22
C GLY A 166 -5.57 -5.79 2.76
N LEU A 167 -5.92 -7.02 2.39
CA LEU A 167 -4.98 -8.01 1.89
C LEU A 167 -5.20 -8.30 0.40
N VAL A 168 -4.13 -8.63 -0.29
CA VAL A 168 -4.13 -9.22 -1.64
C VAL A 168 -3.39 -10.56 -1.65
N ASP A 169 -3.72 -11.41 -2.61
CA ASP A 169 -2.94 -12.61 -2.91
C ASP A 169 -1.64 -12.30 -3.68
N GLY A 170 -0.88 -13.34 -4.02
CA GLY A 170 0.39 -13.24 -4.75
C GLY A 170 0.25 -12.67 -6.17
N GLU A 171 -0.96 -12.70 -6.74
CA GLU A 171 -1.30 -12.09 -8.02
C GLU A 171 -1.82 -10.65 -7.89
N GLY A 172 -1.92 -10.13 -6.66
CA GLY A 172 -2.40 -8.77 -6.39
C GLY A 172 -3.92 -8.62 -6.42
N ARG A 173 -4.67 -9.73 -6.37
CA ARG A 173 -6.14 -9.72 -6.28
C ARG A 173 -6.56 -9.55 -4.83
N ALA A 174 -7.53 -8.68 -4.57
CA ALA A 174 -8.03 -8.43 -3.23
C ALA A 174 -8.62 -9.71 -2.61
N LEU A 175 -8.21 -10.00 -1.38
CA LEU A 175 -8.82 -11.08 -0.60
C LEU A 175 -10.16 -10.62 -0.01
N PRO A 176 -11.10 -11.55 0.21
CA PRO A 176 -12.34 -11.24 0.93
C PRO A 176 -12.05 -10.68 2.32
N MET A 177 -12.73 -9.60 2.67
CA MET A 177 -12.74 -8.98 4.00
C MET A 177 -14.19 -8.92 4.53
N PRO A 178 -14.42 -8.71 5.84
CA PRO A 178 -15.74 -8.90 6.45
C PRO A 178 -16.88 -8.08 5.81
N THR A 179 -16.52 -6.92 5.27
CA THR A 179 -17.37 -5.97 4.54
C THR A 179 -16.54 -5.32 3.43
N ASP A 180 -17.16 -4.49 2.60
CA ASP A 180 -16.37 -3.50 1.84
C ASP A 180 -15.80 -2.43 2.79
N PHE A 181 -14.83 -1.67 2.29
CA PHE A 181 -14.31 -0.48 2.94
C PHE A 181 -15.42 0.57 3.16
N ASP A 182 -15.33 1.35 4.24
CA ASP A 182 -16.35 2.33 4.69
C ASP A 182 -17.75 1.74 5.01
N ASP A 183 -17.86 0.43 5.27
CA ASP A 183 -19.09 -0.14 5.84
C ASP A 183 -19.23 0.26 7.32
N PHE A 184 -20.01 1.31 7.57
CA PHE A 184 -20.28 1.86 8.90
C PHE A 184 -21.33 1.06 9.68
N SER A 185 -21.25 -0.27 9.67
CA SER A 185 -22.11 -1.14 10.48
C SER A 185 -21.31 -2.00 11.46
N ALA A 186 -21.99 -2.62 12.43
CA ALA A 186 -21.36 -3.57 13.35
C ALA A 186 -20.69 -4.77 12.65
N ARG A 187 -21.01 -5.02 11.37
CA ARG A 187 -20.37 -6.09 10.58
C ARG A 187 -18.89 -5.79 10.28
N ALA A 188 -18.51 -4.51 10.24
CA ALA A 188 -17.13 -4.10 10.02
C ALA A 188 -16.26 -4.19 11.28
N TRP A 189 -16.86 -4.40 12.45
CA TRP A 189 -16.14 -4.48 13.71
C TRP A 189 -15.26 -5.72 13.74
N ARG A 190 -14.09 -5.62 14.37
CA ARG A 190 -13.14 -6.74 14.46
C ARG A 190 -13.66 -7.92 15.28
N THR A 191 -14.61 -7.64 16.18
CA THR A 191 -15.30 -8.65 16.99
C THR A 191 -16.52 -9.25 16.31
N SER A 192 -16.85 -8.83 15.07
CA SER A 192 -17.94 -9.42 14.31
C SER A 192 -17.70 -10.93 14.14
N THR A 193 -18.74 -11.71 14.45
CA THR A 193 -18.77 -13.17 14.28
C THR A 193 -19.65 -13.60 13.12
N GLY A 194 -20.43 -12.67 12.54
CA GLY A 194 -21.28 -12.93 11.39
C GLY A 194 -20.55 -12.65 10.08
N GLY A 195 -20.62 -13.59 9.14
CA GLY A 195 -20.05 -13.45 7.80
C GLY A 195 -19.24 -14.67 7.37
N ASP A 196 -18.52 -14.51 6.26
CA ASP A 196 -17.64 -15.55 5.73
C ASP A 196 -16.45 -15.81 6.68
N PRO A 197 -16.23 -17.07 7.14
CA PRO A 197 -15.12 -17.38 8.03
C PRO A 197 -13.74 -17.05 7.47
N GLY A 198 -13.55 -17.14 6.15
CA GLY A 198 -12.31 -16.78 5.47
C GLY A 198 -12.02 -15.28 5.56
N ALA A 199 -13.03 -14.45 5.29
CA ALA A 199 -12.96 -13.00 5.43
C ALA A 199 -12.65 -12.55 6.87
N LEU A 200 -13.26 -13.20 7.87
CA LEU A 200 -12.96 -12.94 9.27
C LEU A 200 -11.51 -13.34 9.63
N ALA A 201 -11.02 -14.47 9.10
CA ALA A 201 -9.63 -14.89 9.29
C ALA A 201 -8.63 -13.93 8.64
N ASN A 202 -8.93 -13.43 7.44
CA ASN A 202 -8.11 -12.42 6.74
C ASN A 202 -8.00 -11.11 7.54
N SER A 203 -9.12 -10.64 8.09
CA SER A 203 -9.15 -9.46 8.98
C SER A 203 -8.27 -9.63 10.23
N ARG A 204 -8.34 -10.81 10.87
CA ARG A 204 -7.49 -11.14 12.04
C ARG A 204 -6.02 -11.21 11.66
N LEU A 205 -5.68 -11.90 10.57
CA LEU A 205 -4.31 -11.98 10.07
C LEU A 205 -3.73 -10.59 9.80
N LEU A 206 -4.47 -9.75 9.07
CA LEU A 206 -4.06 -8.38 8.80
C LEU A 206 -3.81 -7.62 10.11
N ALA A 207 -4.73 -7.72 11.06
CA ALA A 207 -4.60 -7.05 12.36
C ALA A 207 -3.36 -7.48 13.13
N GLU A 208 -3.09 -8.78 13.17
CA GLU A 208 -1.94 -9.35 13.86
C GLU A 208 -0.60 -8.93 13.23
N VAL A 209 -0.51 -8.97 11.90
CA VAL A 209 0.71 -8.54 11.18
C VAL A 209 0.92 -7.05 11.40
N MET A 210 -0.11 -6.22 11.18
CA MET A 210 -0.03 -4.77 11.40
C MET A 210 0.42 -4.46 12.84
N ALA A 211 -0.14 -5.16 13.83
CA ALA A 211 0.23 -5.00 15.24
C ALA A 211 1.69 -5.31 15.55
N ARG A 212 2.25 -6.39 14.98
CA ARG A 212 3.68 -6.74 15.14
C ARG A 212 4.62 -5.65 14.66
N HIS A 213 4.20 -4.84 13.70
CA HIS A 213 5.01 -3.76 13.11
C HIS A 213 4.65 -2.36 13.64
N GLY A 214 3.99 -2.28 14.79
CA GLY A 214 3.76 -1.01 15.48
C GLY A 214 2.58 -0.21 14.92
N PHE A 215 1.57 -0.90 14.40
CA PHE A 215 0.25 -0.32 14.17
C PHE A 215 -0.74 -0.80 15.22
N ARG A 216 -1.76 0.01 15.49
CA ARG A 216 -2.84 -0.31 16.42
C ARG A 216 -4.16 -0.40 15.65
N PRO A 217 -4.78 -1.58 15.57
CA PRO A 217 -6.13 -1.69 15.03
C PRO A 217 -7.12 -0.92 15.92
N ILE A 218 -8.20 -0.41 15.31
CA ILE A 218 -9.38 0.05 16.06
C ILE A 218 -10.49 -1.00 16.03
N ALA A 219 -11.36 -1.00 17.04
CA ALA A 219 -12.33 -2.07 17.24
C ALA A 219 -13.47 -2.07 16.20
N THR A 220 -13.88 -0.88 15.75
CA THR A 220 -15.07 -0.65 14.92
C THR A 220 -14.82 -0.80 13.42
N GLU A 221 -13.55 -0.85 12.99
CA GLU A 221 -13.17 -0.85 11.58
C GLU A 221 -12.06 -1.89 11.36
N TRP A 222 -12.33 -2.90 10.53
CA TRP A 222 -11.34 -3.94 10.25
C TRP A 222 -10.15 -3.45 9.42
N TRP A 223 -10.34 -2.37 8.66
CA TRP A 223 -9.35 -1.81 7.73
C TRP A 223 -8.43 -0.77 8.38
N HIS A 224 -8.87 -0.10 9.46
CA HIS A 224 -8.15 1.06 10.01
C HIS A 224 -7.05 0.69 11.00
N PHE A 225 -5.90 1.34 10.86
CA PHE A 225 -4.72 1.15 11.68
C PHE A 225 -4.01 2.47 12.01
N ASP A 226 -3.83 2.74 13.32
CA ASP A 226 -3.06 3.89 13.81
C ASP A 226 -1.59 3.48 14.04
N ALA A 227 -0.63 4.15 13.40
CA ALA A 227 0.78 3.97 13.71
C ALA A 227 1.09 4.46 15.14
N GLU A 228 1.90 3.70 15.88
CA GLU A 228 2.37 4.14 17.19
C GLU A 228 3.15 5.45 17.11
N GLY A 229 3.03 6.28 18.16
CA GLY A 229 3.65 7.62 18.19
C GLY A 229 2.81 8.72 17.52
N TRP A 230 1.64 8.41 16.94
CA TRP A 230 0.80 9.41 16.24
C TRP A 230 0.50 10.69 17.05
N LYS A 231 0.44 10.60 18.38
CA LYS A 231 0.17 11.75 19.27
C LYS A 231 1.21 12.86 19.16
N ALA A 232 2.46 12.53 18.81
CA ALA A 232 3.55 13.48 18.66
C ALA A 232 3.53 14.21 17.30
N CYS A 233 2.76 13.72 16.32
CA CYS A 233 2.68 14.30 14.99
C CYS A 233 1.55 15.35 14.94
N PRO A 234 1.78 16.58 14.43
CA PRO A 234 0.73 17.58 14.30
C PRO A 234 -0.32 17.18 13.26
N LEU A 235 -1.52 17.76 13.38
CA LEU A 235 -2.53 17.74 12.30
C LEU A 235 -2.01 18.59 11.14
N LEU A 236 -2.27 18.14 9.91
CA LEU A 236 -1.86 18.81 8.68
C LEU A 236 -3.07 19.04 7.76
N ASP A 237 -3.04 20.16 7.04
CA ASP A 237 -3.99 20.47 5.97
C ASP A 237 -3.25 20.88 4.69
N LEU A 238 -2.30 20.04 4.29
CA LEU A 238 -1.53 20.22 3.07
C LEU A 238 -2.25 19.53 1.91
N PRO A 239 -2.32 20.15 0.73
CA PRO A 239 -2.96 19.53 -0.44
C PRO A 239 -2.21 18.26 -0.87
N LEU A 240 -2.95 17.27 -1.35
CA LEU A 240 -2.39 16.12 -2.06
C LEU A 240 -1.98 16.55 -3.47
N PRO A 241 -0.83 16.07 -3.99
CA PRO A 241 -0.42 16.38 -5.36
C PRO A 241 -1.36 15.72 -6.37
N PRO A 242 -1.46 16.29 -7.59
CA PRO A 242 -2.20 15.66 -8.68
C PRO A 242 -1.58 14.31 -9.07
N GLY A 243 -2.32 13.58 -9.91
CA GLY A 243 -1.84 12.33 -10.51
C GLY A 243 -0.63 12.57 -11.40
N PRO A 244 0.12 11.51 -11.73
CA PRO A 244 1.11 11.57 -12.79
C PRO A 244 0.50 12.00 -14.13
#